data_AF-W2I2D2-F1
#
_entry.id   AF-W2I2D2-F1
#
_cell.length_a   1.000
_cell.length_b   1.000
_cell.length_c   1.000
_cell.angle_alpha   90.00
_cell.angle_beta   90.00
_cell.angle_gamma   90.00
#
_symmetry.space_group_name_H-M   'P 1'
#
loop_
_entity.id
_entity.type
_entity.pdbx_description
1 polymer ?
#
loop_
_entity_poly.entity_id
_entity_poly.type
_entity_poly.pdbx_seq_one_letter_code
_entity_poly.pdbx_strand_id
1 'polypeptide(L)'
;MPTRSRRYWILAALRRVWANKLTLIADDGDSSEEEEEQELMMLYFMLNSKRYLSRRERFERPECRVEYYLTGMSNENFRLNFRMNRQYFTAVCQLITNHDVFCSVPGKQPRMRVEIHLMALLKMLGSLDGYGLSADFLS
;
A
#
# COMPACT_ATOMS: atom_id res chain seq x y z
N MET A 1 16.90 -18.46 7.26
CA MET A 1 17.19 -17.81 5.96
C MET A 1 15.90 -17.69 5.16
N PRO A 2 15.57 -16.55 4.54
CA PRO A 2 14.34 -16.44 3.77
C PRO A 2 14.46 -17.30 2.50
N THR A 3 13.57 -18.28 2.36
CA THR A 3 13.48 -19.14 1.19
C THR A 3 13.01 -18.33 -0.02
N ARG A 4 13.88 -18.23 -1.03
CA ARG A 4 13.56 -17.57 -2.29
C ARG A 4 12.50 -18.38 -3.03
N SER A 5 11.45 -17.72 -3.50
CA SER A 5 10.34 -18.39 -4.19
C SER A 5 10.78 -18.98 -5.53
N ARG A 6 10.11 -20.04 -6.00
CA ARG A 6 10.30 -20.61 -7.35
C ARG A 6 10.25 -19.53 -8.45
N ARG A 7 9.37 -18.53 -8.26
CA ARG A 7 9.26 -17.34 -9.13
C ARG A 7 10.57 -16.53 -9.22
N TYR A 8 11.25 -16.31 -8.09
CA TYR A 8 12.52 -15.59 -8.09
C TYR A 8 13.54 -16.26 -9.01
N TRP A 9 13.60 -17.60 -8.96
CA TRP A 9 14.54 -18.38 -9.76
C TRP A 9 14.25 -18.30 -11.26
N ILE A 10 12.97 -18.31 -11.66
CA ILE A 10 12.57 -18.15 -13.06
C ILE A 10 12.99 -16.78 -13.59
N LEU A 11 12.69 -15.70 -12.85
CA LEU A 11 13.08 -14.34 -13.25
C LEU A 11 14.60 -14.14 -13.27
N ALA A 12 15.32 -14.77 -12.33
CA ALA A 12 16.77 -14.72 -12.30
C ALA A 12 17.42 -15.50 -13.46
N ALA A 13 16.82 -16.61 -13.88
CA ALA A 13 17.25 -17.36 -15.06
C ALA A 13 17.01 -16.56 -16.35
N LEU A 14 15.82 -15.97 -16.51
CA LEU A 14 15.50 -15.11 -17.66
C LEU A 14 16.46 -13.92 -17.77
N ARG A 15 16.77 -13.24 -16.65
CA ARG A 15 17.75 -12.15 -16.64
C ARG A 15 19.17 -12.60 -17.01
N ARG A 16 19.55 -13.82 -16.63
CA ARG A 16 20.85 -14.40 -17.00
C ARG A 16 20.91 -14.74 -18.49
N VAL A 17 19.86 -15.35 -19.04
CA VAL A 17 19.74 -15.60 -20.48
C VAL A 17 19.81 -14.28 -21.24
N TRP A 18 19.14 -13.23 -20.75
CA TRP A 18 19.17 -11.91 -21.36
C TRP A 18 20.57 -11.26 -21.34
N ALA A 19 21.26 -11.30 -20.19
CA ALA A 19 22.64 -10.81 -20.08
C ALA A 19 23.60 -11.57 -21.01
N ASN A 20 23.44 -12.89 -21.12
CA ASN A 20 24.25 -13.71 -22.02
C ASN A 20 23.93 -13.47 -23.50
N LYS A 21 22.66 -13.26 -23.88
CA LYS A 21 22.29 -12.92 -25.26
C LYS A 21 22.83 -11.53 -25.65
N LEU A 22 22.72 -10.55 -24.76
CA LEU A 22 23.34 -9.21 -24.95
C LEU A 22 24.86 -9.27 -25.14
N THR A 23 25.56 -10.19 -24.48
CA THR A 23 27.01 -10.38 -24.70
C THR A 23 27.34 -11.11 -26.00
N LEU A 24 26.43 -11.93 -26.52
CA LEU A 24 26.58 -12.65 -27.80
C LEU A 24 26.30 -11.71 -29.00
N ILE A 25 25.25 -10.90 -28.91
CA ILE A 25 24.90 -9.87 -29.92
C ILE A 25 26.01 -8.82 -30.08
N ALA A 26 26.76 -8.54 -29.01
CA ALA A 26 27.91 -7.62 -29.09
C ALA A 26 29.10 -8.20 -29.89
N ASP A 27 29.09 -9.51 -30.18
CA ASP A 27 30.19 -10.25 -30.81
C ASP A 27 29.85 -10.71 -32.25
N ASP A 28 28.56 -10.81 -32.62
CA ASP A 28 28.11 -11.22 -33.95
C ASP A 28 27.14 -10.19 -34.56
N GLY A 29 27.51 -9.64 -35.71
CA GLY A 29 26.75 -8.59 -36.40
C GLY A 29 25.93 -9.14 -37.57
N ASP A 30 24.97 -10.03 -37.31
CA ASP A 30 24.12 -10.62 -38.35
C ASP A 30 22.66 -10.13 -38.29
N SER A 31 22.11 -9.73 -39.44
CA SER A 31 20.83 -9.00 -39.53
C SER A 31 19.58 -9.82 -39.16
N SER A 32 19.70 -11.15 -39.06
CA SER A 32 18.60 -12.02 -38.62
C SER A 32 18.31 -11.95 -37.12
N GLU A 33 19.26 -11.44 -36.33
CA GLU A 33 19.13 -11.34 -34.88
C GLU A 33 18.23 -10.16 -34.45
N GLU A 34 18.08 -9.14 -35.31
CA GLU A 34 17.31 -7.93 -35.02
C GLU A 34 15.80 -8.21 -34.83
N GLU A 35 15.20 -9.09 -35.63
CA GLU A 35 13.77 -9.46 -35.47
C GLU A 35 13.54 -10.26 -34.17
N GLU A 36 14.44 -11.19 -33.84
CA GLU A 36 14.37 -11.96 -32.60
C GLU A 36 14.58 -11.08 -31.35
N GLU A 37 15.46 -10.08 -31.46
CA GLU A 37 15.66 -9.07 -30.42
C GLU A 37 14.39 -8.27 -30.18
N GLN A 38 13.73 -7.83 -31.25
CA GLN A 38 12.47 -7.08 -31.18
C GLN A 38 11.40 -7.89 -30.45
N GLU A 39 11.22 -9.16 -30.83
CA GLU A 39 10.24 -10.06 -30.21
C GLU A 39 10.54 -10.30 -28.72
N LEU A 40 11.80 -10.53 -28.38
CA LEU A 40 12.22 -10.77 -27.01
C LEU A 40 12.05 -9.52 -26.14
N MET A 41 12.31 -8.34 -26.71
CA MET A 41 12.14 -7.06 -26.04
C MET A 41 10.66 -6.75 -25.81
N MET A 42 9.79 -7.05 -26.77
CA MET A 42 8.33 -6.99 -26.58
C MET A 42 7.87 -7.92 -25.46
N LEU A 43 8.39 -9.15 -25.40
CA LEU A 43 8.07 -10.11 -24.34
C LEU A 43 8.49 -9.56 -22.96
N TYR A 44 9.69 -8.96 -22.88
CA TYR A 44 10.18 -8.34 -21.64
C TYR A 44 9.29 -7.18 -21.19
N PHE A 45 8.90 -6.28 -22.08
CA PHE A 45 7.96 -5.19 -21.77
C PHE A 45 6.59 -5.72 -21.35
N MET A 46 6.08 -6.73 -22.05
CA MET A 46 4.83 -7.40 -21.69
C MET A 46 4.90 -8.00 -20.28
N LEU A 47 5.97 -8.72 -19.95
CA LEU A 47 6.18 -9.29 -18.62
C LEU A 47 6.31 -8.20 -17.54
N ASN A 48 7.02 -7.10 -17.81
CA ASN A 48 7.14 -5.99 -16.88
C ASN A 48 5.82 -5.23 -16.67
N SER A 49 4.94 -5.17 -17.67
CA SER A 49 3.61 -4.56 -17.53
C SER A 49 2.65 -5.39 -16.67
N LYS A 50 2.90 -6.70 -16.49
CA LYS A 50 2.05 -7.53 -15.63
C LYS A 50 2.31 -7.20 -14.16
N ARG A 51 1.26 -6.71 -13.49
CA ARG A 51 1.17 -6.38 -12.04
C ARG A 51 1.80 -7.42 -11.11
N TYR A 52 1.80 -8.69 -11.50
CA TYR A 52 2.30 -9.80 -10.68
C TYR A 52 3.69 -10.28 -11.08
N LEU A 53 4.36 -9.66 -12.05
CA LEU A 53 5.71 -10.05 -12.50
C LEU A 53 6.73 -8.94 -12.26
N SER A 54 6.32 -7.67 -12.36
CA SER A 54 7.12 -6.52 -11.98
C SER A 54 7.57 -6.56 -10.52
N ARG A 55 8.72 -5.91 -10.25
CA ARG A 55 9.23 -5.70 -8.89
C ARG A 55 8.14 -4.93 -8.13
N ARG A 56 7.61 -5.52 -7.07
CA ARG A 56 6.70 -4.81 -6.18
C ARG A 56 7.49 -3.68 -5.54
N GLU A 57 7.22 -2.46 -5.99
CA GLU A 57 7.62 -1.28 -5.26
C GLU A 57 6.87 -1.33 -3.92
N ARG A 58 7.62 -1.54 -2.85
CA ARG A 58 7.05 -1.46 -1.51
C ARG A 58 6.88 0.02 -1.24
N PHE A 59 5.64 0.50 -1.34
CA PHE A 59 5.29 1.76 -0.70
C PHE A 59 5.66 1.65 0.77
N GLU A 60 6.40 2.65 1.27
CA GLU A 60 6.66 2.76 2.70
C GLU A 60 5.32 2.75 3.42
N ARG A 61 5.11 1.72 4.24
CA ARG A 61 3.94 1.67 5.09
C ARG A 61 4.13 2.77 6.14
N PRO A 62 3.16 3.68 6.32
CA PRO A 62 3.21 4.63 7.42
C PRO A 62 3.43 3.87 8.73
N GLU A 63 4.34 4.36 9.57
CA GLU A 63 4.72 3.73 10.84
C GLU A 63 3.50 3.50 11.75
N CYS A 64 2.48 4.37 11.64
CA CYS A 64 1.13 4.00 12.03
C CYS A 64 0.03 4.62 11.12
N ARG A 65 -0.99 3.81 10.81
CA ARG A 65 -2.11 4.21 9.95
C ARG A 65 -2.90 5.39 10.52
N VAL A 66 -2.95 5.49 11.84
CA VAL A 66 -3.64 6.57 12.56
C VAL A 66 -2.95 7.90 12.29
N GLU A 67 -1.63 7.95 12.41
CA GLU A 67 -0.84 9.15 12.15
C GLU A 67 -0.91 9.58 10.70
N TYR A 68 -0.95 8.63 9.76
CA TYR A 68 -1.25 8.97 8.36
C TYR A 68 -2.57 9.74 8.20
N TYR A 69 -3.65 9.33 8.87
CA TYR A 69 -4.92 10.07 8.78
C TYR A 69 -4.88 11.41 9.54
N LEU A 70 -4.15 11.50 10.65
CA LEU A 70 -4.09 12.70 11.49
C LEU A 70 -3.16 13.79 10.94
N THR A 71 -2.02 13.40 10.37
CA THR A 71 -0.96 14.32 9.94
C THR A 71 -0.63 14.15 8.46
N GLY A 72 -0.47 12.91 7.98
CA GLY A 72 0.02 12.63 6.62
C GLY A 72 -0.96 12.90 5.47
N MET A 73 -2.27 12.83 5.71
CA MET A 73 -3.30 13.00 4.68
C MET A 73 -3.60 14.47 4.42
N SER A 74 -3.96 14.85 3.18
CA SER A 74 -4.45 16.21 2.89
C SER A 74 -5.83 16.48 3.52
N ASN A 75 -6.16 17.75 3.77
CA ASN A 75 -7.46 18.13 4.36
C ASN A 75 -8.65 17.74 3.47
N GLU A 76 -8.50 17.83 2.15
CA GLU A 76 -9.52 17.42 1.19
C GLU A 76 -9.81 15.91 1.28
N ASN A 77 -8.75 15.09 1.27
CA ASN A 77 -8.85 13.65 1.40
C ASN A 77 -9.41 13.24 2.76
N PHE A 78 -9.05 13.98 3.82
CA PHE A 78 -9.61 13.76 5.15
C PHE A 78 -11.12 14.00 5.16
N ARG A 79 -11.55 15.14 4.59
CA ARG A 79 -12.98 15.48 4.47
C ARG A 79 -13.75 14.47 3.63
N LEU A 80 -13.16 13.94 2.56
CA LEU A 80 -13.78 12.88 1.77
C LEU A 80 -13.94 11.57 2.55
N ASN A 81 -12.93 11.20 3.34
CA ASN A 81 -12.92 9.94 4.09
C ASN A 81 -13.85 9.94 5.31
N PHE A 82 -13.93 11.07 6.02
CA PHE A 82 -14.62 11.17 7.31
C PHE A 82 -15.83 12.11 7.28
N ARG A 83 -16.14 12.70 6.12
CA ARG A 83 -17.25 13.67 5.92
C ARG A 83 -17.21 14.86 6.90
N MET A 84 -16.03 15.16 7.44
CA MET A 84 -15.81 16.19 8.45
C MET A 84 -14.48 16.90 8.20
N ASN A 85 -14.43 18.21 8.45
CA ASN A 85 -13.16 18.94 8.38
C ASN A 85 -12.24 18.55 9.54
N ARG A 86 -10.93 18.50 9.28
CA ARG A 86 -9.94 18.12 10.29
C ARG A 86 -9.97 19.02 11.53
N GLN A 87 -10.17 20.32 11.36
CA GLN A 87 -10.25 21.27 12.48
C GLN A 87 -11.39 20.93 13.44
N TYR A 88 -12.58 20.63 12.91
CA TYR A 88 -13.72 20.24 13.74
C TYR A 88 -13.51 18.87 14.36
N PHE A 89 -12.93 17.92 13.63
CA PHE A 89 -12.56 16.62 14.17
C PHE A 89 -11.62 16.77 15.38
N THR A 90 -10.56 17.57 15.26
CA THR A 90 -9.61 17.83 16.35
C THR A 90 -10.29 18.52 17.55
N ALA A 91 -11.17 19.49 17.30
CA ALA A 91 -11.91 20.18 18.36
C ALA A 91 -12.82 19.22 19.13
N VAL A 92 -13.53 18.31 18.43
CA VAL A 92 -14.34 17.28 19.07
C VAL A 92 -13.46 16.36 19.90
N CYS A 93 -12.36 15.84 19.33
CA CYS A 93 -11.43 15.00 20.08
C CYS A 93 -10.98 15.66 21.39
N GLN A 94 -10.57 16.93 21.35
CA GLN A 94 -10.18 17.68 22.55
C GLN A 94 -11.32 17.79 23.58
N LEU A 95 -12.55 18.02 23.13
CA LEU A 95 -13.73 18.12 24.00
C LEU A 95 -14.01 16.82 24.75
N ILE A 96 -13.89 15.66 24.08
CA ILE A 96 -14.24 14.36 24.65
C ILE A 96 -13.05 13.60 25.27
N THR A 97 -11.82 14.10 25.14
CA THR A 97 -10.61 13.40 25.61
C THR A 97 -10.64 13.06 27.10
N ASN A 98 -11.21 13.94 27.92
CA ASN A 98 -11.24 13.78 29.38
C ASN A 98 -12.50 13.07 29.89
N HIS A 99 -13.35 12.56 29.00
CA HIS A 99 -14.54 11.84 29.41
C HIS A 99 -14.14 10.47 29.98
N ASP A 100 -14.78 10.06 31.08
CA ASP A 100 -14.52 8.80 31.80
C ASP A 100 -14.58 7.55 30.90
N VAL A 101 -15.45 7.55 29.88
CA VAL A 101 -15.58 6.52 28.83
C VAL A 101 -14.30 6.36 28.01
N PHE A 102 -13.45 7.37 27.89
CA PHE A 102 -12.18 7.27 27.16
C PHE A 102 -10.97 7.17 28.10
N CYS A 103 -11.15 7.43 29.40
CA CYS A 103 -10.10 7.25 30.38
C CYS A 103 -9.78 5.76 30.62
N SER A 104 -8.49 5.45 30.71
CA SER A 104 -8.02 4.12 31.11
C SER A 104 -8.19 3.94 32.61
N VAL A 105 -8.74 2.80 33.03
CA VAL A 105 -8.90 2.48 34.44
C VAL A 105 -7.63 1.79 34.95
N PRO A 106 -7.08 2.18 36.12
CA PRO A 106 -5.93 1.50 36.69
C PRO A 106 -6.18 -0.01 36.84
N GLY A 107 -5.22 -0.82 36.39
CA GLY A 107 -5.31 -2.29 36.43
C GLY A 107 -6.05 -2.95 35.25
N LYS A 108 -6.51 -2.18 34.26
CA LYS A 108 -7.05 -2.70 32.99
C LYS A 108 -6.16 -2.31 31.81
N GLN A 109 -6.36 -2.98 30.68
CA GLN A 109 -5.71 -2.62 29.41
C GLN A 109 -6.01 -1.15 29.09
N PRO A 110 -5.00 -0.36 28.64
CA PRO A 110 -5.20 1.03 28.30
C PRO A 110 -6.22 1.14 27.16
N ARG A 111 -7.17 2.06 27.30
CA ARG A 111 -8.14 2.37 26.25
C ARG A 111 -7.40 3.00 25.06
N MET A 112 -7.94 2.73 23.87
CA MET A 112 -7.42 3.32 22.64
C MET A 112 -7.63 4.84 22.63
N ARG A 113 -6.83 5.51 21.81
CA ARG A 113 -6.92 6.95 21.58
C ARG A 113 -8.30 7.36 21.10
N VAL A 114 -8.78 8.49 21.60
CA VAL A 114 -10.10 9.08 21.28
C VAL A 114 -10.27 9.32 19.78
N GLU A 115 -9.18 9.72 19.11
CA GLU A 115 -9.15 9.94 17.67
C GLU A 115 -9.54 8.68 16.89
N ILE A 116 -9.13 7.50 17.37
CA ILE A 116 -9.43 6.22 16.72
C ILE A 116 -10.91 5.88 16.86
N HIS A 117 -11.47 6.08 18.05
CA HIS A 117 -12.90 5.89 18.30
C HIS A 117 -13.76 6.80 17.41
N LEU A 118 -13.38 8.08 17.31
CA LEU A 118 -14.12 9.04 16.48
C LEU A 118 -13.96 8.75 14.99
N MET A 119 -12.76 8.39 14.52
CA MET A 119 -12.54 8.01 13.13
C MET A 119 -13.35 6.77 12.74
N ALA A 120 -13.40 5.76 13.61
CA ALA A 120 -14.20 4.56 13.40
C ALA A 120 -15.70 4.92 13.32
N LEU A 121 -16.18 5.75 14.25
CA LEU A 121 -17.57 6.22 14.26
C LEU A 121 -17.92 6.97 12.97
N LEU A 122 -17.10 7.95 12.57
CA LEU A 122 -17.32 8.73 11.35
C LEU A 122 -17.28 7.85 10.10
N LYS A 123 -16.43 6.82 10.10
CA LYS A 123 -16.38 5.88 8.98
C LYS A 123 -17.62 5.00 8.91
N MET A 124 -18.12 4.54 10.06
CA MET A 124 -19.39 3.79 10.15
C MET A 124 -20.58 4.65 9.70
N LEU A 125 -20.68 5.88 10.20
CA LEU A 125 -21.75 6.82 9.82
C LEU A 125 -21.68 7.21 8.35
N GLY A 126 -20.49 7.49 7.82
CA GLY A 126 -20.29 7.79 6.40
C GLY A 126 -20.39 6.57 5.47
N SER A 127 -20.47 5.35 6.01
CA SER A 127 -20.68 4.11 5.27
C SER A 127 -22.16 3.72 5.14
N LEU A 128 -23.06 4.41 5.86
CA LEU A 128 -24.50 4.09 5.78
C LEU A 128 -25.11 4.41 4.41
N ASP A 129 -24.46 5.23 3.58
CA ASP A 129 -24.95 5.61 2.25
C ASP A 129 -24.64 4.59 1.13
N GLY A 130 -24.15 3.39 1.46
CA GLY A 130 -24.05 2.33 0.47
C GLY A 130 -23.18 1.16 0.87
N TYR A 131 -23.84 0.08 1.31
CA TYR A 131 -23.29 -1.27 1.52
C TYR A 131 -22.29 -1.41 2.67
N GLY A 132 -22.82 -1.87 3.81
CA GLY A 132 -22.07 -2.27 5.00
C GLY A 132 -21.07 -3.40 4.75
N LEU A 133 -19.86 -3.04 4.30
CA LEU A 133 -18.67 -3.88 4.40
C LEU A 133 -17.94 -3.54 5.70
N SER A 134 -18.57 -3.90 6.81
CA SER A 134 -17.92 -4.03 8.11
C SER A 134 -17.23 -5.39 8.16
N ALA A 135 -16.03 -5.50 7.61
CA ALA A 135 -15.04 -6.49 7.98
C ALA A 135 -13.67 -6.00 7.47
N ASP A 136 -12.62 -6.18 8.26
CA ASP A 136 -11.20 -6.05 7.88
C ASP A 136 -10.49 -4.69 8.08
N PHE A 137 -11.08 -3.70 8.76
CA PHE A 137 -10.40 -2.40 8.90
C PHE A 137 -9.46 -2.23 10.11
N LEU A 138 -9.37 -3.21 11.02
CA LEU A 138 -8.58 -3.11 12.26
C LEU A 138 -7.59 -4.26 12.50
N SER A 139 -7.11 -4.94 11.45
CA SER A 139 -5.98 -5.88 11.52
C SER A 139 -4.66 -5.30 11.01
#